data_AF-C7FCX5-F1
#
_entry.id   AF-C7FCX5-F1
#
_cell.length_a   1.000
_cell.length_b   1.000
_cell.length_c   1.000
_cell.angle_alpha   90.00
_cell.angle_beta   90.00
_cell.angle_gamma   90.00
#
_symmetry.space_group_name_H-M   'P 1'
#
loop_
_entity.id
_entity.type
_entity.pdbx_description
1 polymer ?
#
loop_
_entity_poly.entity_id
_entity_poly.type
_entity_poly.pdbx_seq_one_letter_code
_entity_poly.pdbx_strand_id
1 'polypeptide(L)' 'WVLMNGLCKAGKVCEAMSLLNELRVNEFEIDEAMYIILTEGCYRVGMIDKSLEVVAEMIREGFIPDATICERLADA' A
#
# COMPACT_ATOMS: atom_id res chain seq x y z
N TRP A 1 -8.56 7.79 0.37
CA TRP A 1 -9.49 6.78 0.90
C TRP A 1 -9.50 6.69 2.43
N VAL A 2 -10.65 6.91 3.09
CA VAL A 2 -10.81 6.79 4.56
C VAL A 2 -10.90 5.35 5.02
N LEU A 3 -11.64 4.50 4.28
CA LEU A 3 -11.86 3.09 4.64
C LEU A 3 -10.55 2.29 4.64
N MET A 4 -9.76 2.39 3.57
CA MET A 4 -8.47 1.70 3.45
C MET A 4 -7.49 2.10 4.57
N ASN A 5 -7.42 3.39 4.90
CA ASN A 5 -6.62 3.87 6.04
C ASN A 5 -7.13 3.31 7.38
N GLY A 6 -8.46 3.25 7.56
CA GLY A 6 -9.08 2.63 8.73
C GLY A 6 -8.72 1.15 8.87
N LEU A 7 -8.79 0.39 7.77
CA LEU A 7 -8.42 -1.02 7.73
C LEU A 7 -6.94 -1.24 8.07
N CYS A 8 -6.04 -0.45 7.47
CA CYS A 8 -4.60 -0.53 7.76
C CYS A 8 -4.30 -0.21 9.23
N LYS A 9 -4.91 0.84 9.80
CA LYS A 9 -4.75 1.21 11.21
C LYS A 9 -5.30 0.15 12.17
N ALA A 10 -6.31 -0.60 11.76
CA ALA A 10 -6.84 -1.74 12.50
C ALA A 10 -6.03 -3.03 12.32
N GLY A 11 -4.91 -3.00 11.59
CA GLY A 11 -4.09 -4.18 11.28
C GLY A 11 -4.70 -5.12 10.23
N LYS A 12 -5.85 -4.75 9.64
CA LYS A 12 -6.58 -5.51 8.61
C LYS A 12 -6.03 -5.22 7.22
N VAL A 13 -4.71 -5.35 7.05
CA VAL A 13 -4.03 -4.98 5.81
C VAL A 13 -4.45 -5.87 4.64
N CYS A 14 -4.77 -7.15 4.89
CA CYS A 14 -5.33 -8.03 3.86
C CYS A 14 -6.68 -7.55 3.32
N GLU A 15 -7.57 -7.07 4.18
CA GLU A 15 -8.85 -6.48 3.77
C GLU A 15 -8.62 -5.19 2.96
N ALA A 16 -7.63 -4.39 3.34
CA ALA A 16 -7.25 -3.19 2.61
C ALA A 16 -6.70 -3.49 1.20
N MET A 17 -5.89 -4.55 1.05
CA MET A 17 -5.39 -5.00 -0.26
C MET A 17 -6.51 -5.54 -1.16
N SER A 18 -7.44 -6.32 -0.59
CA SER A 18 -8.62 -6.79 -1.33
C SER A 18 -9.46 -5.61 -1.83
N LEU A 19 -9.65 -4.58 -1.01
CA LEU A 19 -10.35 -3.36 -1.41
C LEU A 19 -9.66 -2.65 -2.59
N LEU A 20 -8.32 -2.55 -2.59
CA LEU A 20 -7.60 -1.97 -3.73
C LEU A 20 -7.85 -2.76 -5.02
N ASN A 21 -7.82 -4.10 -4.93
CA ASN A 21 -8.08 -4.97 -6.07
C ASN A 21 -9.52 -4.84 -6.57
N GLU A 22 -10.51 -4.75 -5.66
CA GLU A 22 -11.90 -4.47 -6.03
C GLU A 22 -12.04 -3.14 -6.76
N LEU A 23 -11.36 -2.08 -6.30
CA LEU A 23 -11.38 -0.78 -6.97
C LEU A 23 -10.84 -0.87 -8.39
N ARG A 24 -9.72 -1.59 -8.59
CA ARG A 24 -9.17 -1.83 -9.94
C ARG A 24 -10.13 -2.59 -10.84
N VAL A 25 -10.73 -3.66 -10.35
CA VAL A 25 -11.69 -4.48 -11.12
C VAL A 25 -12.91 -3.67 -11.54
N ASN A 26 -13.32 -2.71 -10.71
CA ASN A 26 -14.41 -1.79 -11.01
C ASN A 26 -13.95 -0.54 -11.77
N GLU A 27 -12.74 -0.54 -12.35
CA GLU A 27 -12.17 0.54 -13.17
C GLU A 27 -12.08 1.90 -12.45
N PHE A 28 -12.02 1.89 -11.12
CA PHE A 28 -11.74 3.11 -10.37
C PHE A 28 -10.27 3.50 -10.54
N GLU A 29 -10.04 4.80 -10.68
CA GLU A 29 -8.69 5.36 -10.70
C GLU A 29 -8.03 5.15 -9.33
N ILE A 30 -6.94 4.38 -9.33
CA ILE A 30 -6.09 4.21 -8.15
C ILE A 30 -5.12 5.38 -8.11
N ASP A 31 -5.08 6.09 -6.99
CA ASP A 31 -4.17 7.21 -6.78
C ASP A 31 -2.91 6.79 -6.00
N GLU A 32 -1.87 7.62 -6.08
CA GLU A 32 -0.61 7.49 -5.33
C GLU A 32 -0.84 7.33 -3.82
N ALA A 33 -1.81 8.05 -3.25
CA ALA A 33 -2.08 7.99 -1.82
C ALA A 33 -2.61 6.62 -1.37
N MET A 34 -3.29 5.88 -2.23
CA MET A 34 -3.75 4.51 -1.98
C MET A 34 -2.57 3.56 -1.74
N TYR A 35 -1.56 3.63 -2.61
CA TYR A 35 -0.32 2.85 -2.49
C TYR A 35 0.45 3.20 -1.23
N ILE A 36 0.59 4.49 -0.92
CA ILE A 36 1.29 4.95 0.28
C ILE A 36 0.61 4.40 1.54
N ILE A 37 -0.72 4.48 1.62
CA ILE A 37 -1.49 3.96 2.76
C ILE A 37 -1.25 2.47 2.96
N LEU A 38 -1.29 1.68 1.87
CA LEU A 38 -1.07 0.23 1.94
C LEU A 38 0.36 -0.12 2.30
N THR A 39 1.33 0.58 1.72
CA THR A 39 2.75 0.33 1.98
C THR A 39 3.08 0.53 3.46
N GLU A 40 2.64 1.66 4.04
CA GLU A 40 2.78 1.96 5.46
C GLU A 40 1.98 0.98 6.34
N GLY A 41 0.81 0.54 5.87
CA GLY A 41 0.01 -0.49 6.52
C GLY A 41 0.78 -1.81 6.64
N CYS A 42 1.26 -2.34 5.51
CA CYS A 42 2.04 -3.58 5.42
C CYS A 42 3.30 -3.51 6.29
N TYR A 43 4.07 -2.42 6.21
CA TYR A 43 5.28 -2.25 7.00
C TYR A 43 4.98 -2.32 8.51
N ARG A 44 3.94 -1.60 8.95
CA ARG A 44 3.58 -1.49 10.38
C ARG A 44 3.18 -2.83 11.01
N VAL A 45 2.58 -3.72 10.22
CA VAL A 45 2.20 -5.06 10.68
C VAL A 45 3.31 -6.10 10.47
N GLY A 46 4.49 -5.68 10.00
CA GLY A 46 5.64 -6.56 9.77
C GLY A 46 5.57 -7.38 8.48
N MET A 47 4.63 -7.07 7.58
CA MET A 47 4.52 -7.73 6.28
C MET A 47 5.43 -7.04 5.25
N ILE A 48 6.75 -7.12 5.48
CA ILE A 48 7.78 -6.39 4.71
C ILE A 48 7.75 -6.77 3.23
N ASP A 49 7.67 -8.06 2.91
CA ASP A 49 7.59 -8.55 1.52
C ASP A 49 6.40 -7.93 0.76
N LYS A 50 5.24 -7.84 1.43
CA LYS A 50 4.05 -7.21 0.84
C LYS A 50 4.19 -5.70 0.70
N SER A 51 4.86 -5.05 1.63
CA SER A 51 5.18 -3.63 1.52
C SER A 51 6.06 -3.38 0.27
N LEU A 52 7.07 -4.21 0.04
CA LEU A 52 7.91 -4.16 -1.16
C LEU A 52 7.13 -4.43 -2.46
N GLU A 53 6.24 -5.43 -2.47
CA GLU A 53 5.38 -5.71 -3.63
C GLU A 53 4.52 -4.49 -4.01
N VAL A 54 3.92 -3.82 -3.01
CA VAL A 54 3.09 -2.62 -3.21
C VAL A 54 3.92 -1.46 -3.75
N VAL A 55 5.14 -1.23 -3.23
CA VAL A 55 6.08 -0.22 -3.77
C VAL A 55 6.45 -0.53 -5.21
N ALA A 56 6.79 -1.79 -5.52
CA ALA A 56 7.15 -2.19 -6.86
C ALA A 56 5.99 -2.02 -7.86
N GLU A 57 4.74 -2.18 -7.40
CA GLU A 57 3.55 -1.90 -8.19
C GLU A 57 3.33 -0.41 -8.43
N MET A 58 3.45 0.38 -7.37
CA MET A 58 3.38 1.84 -7.44
C MET A 58 4.35 2.41 -8.48
N ILE A 59 5.60 1.92 -8.51
CA ILE A 59 6.61 2.32 -9.51
C ILE A 59 6.20 1.89 -10.92
N ARG A 60 5.65 0.68 -11.08
CA ARG A 60 5.20 0.16 -12.39
C ARG A 60 4.07 1.01 -12.98
N GLU A 61 3.24 1.59 -12.14
CA GLU A 61 2.17 2.51 -12.54
C GLU A 61 2.65 3.97 -12.74
N GLY A 62 3.93 4.23 -12.50
CA GLY A 62 4.55 5.54 -12.74
C GLY A 62 4.52 6.51 -11.57
N PHE A 63 4.15 6.04 -10.37
CA PHE A 63 4.15 6.85 -9.15
C PHE A 63 5.52 6.78 -8.43
N ILE A 64 5.79 7.78 -7.59
CA ILE A 64 7.08 7.91 -6.90
C ILE A 64 6.91 7.49 -5.43
N PRO A 65 7.54 6.38 -4.99
CA PRO A 65 7.46 5.97 -3.61
C PRO A 65 8.04 7.02 -2.64
N ASP A 66 7.49 7.06 -1.43
CA ASP A 66 8.04 7.91 -0.37
C ASP A 66 9.46 7.45 0.02
N ALA A 67 10.41 8.37 0.06
CA ALA A 67 11.80 8.04 0.39
C ALA A 67 11.93 7.39 1.77
N THR A 68 11.13 7.84 2.74
CA THR A 68 11.13 7.31 4.12
C THR A 68 10.73 5.85 4.15
N ILE A 69 9.73 5.44 3.36
CA ILE A 69 9.30 4.04 3.34
C ILE A 69 10.33 3.16 2.64
N CYS A 70 11.00 3.67 1.60
CA CYS A 70 12.08 2.96 0.93
C CYS A 70 13.30 2.75 1.83
N GLU A 71 13.71 3.78 2.59
CA GLU A 71 14.78 3.67 3.58
C GLU A 71 14.44 2.61 4.64
N ARG A 72 13.22 2.69 5.19
CA ARG A 72 12.74 1.72 6.19
C ARG A 72 12.71 0.29 5.67
N LEU A 73 12.36 0.09 4.40
CA LEU A 73 12.34 -1.24 3.78
C LEU A 73 13.74 -1.77 3.45
N ALA A 74 14.74 -0.89 3.27
CA ALA A 74 16.12 -1.32 3.06
C ALA A 74 16.80 -1.83 4.34
N ASP A 75 16.35 -1.35 5.50
CA ASP A 75 16.87 -1.72 6.83
C ASP A 75 16.12 -2.90 7.49
N ALA A 76 15.03 -3.38 6.88
CA ALA A 76 14.15 -4.42 7.41
C ALA A 76 14.60 -5.84 7.06
#